data_AF-A0A031JPB0-F1
#
_entry.id   AF-A0A031JPB0-F1
#
_cell.length_a   1.000
_cell.length_b   1.000
_cell.length_c   1.000
_cell.angle_alpha   90.00
_cell.angle_beta   90.00
_cell.angle_gamma   90.00
#
_symmetry.space_group_name_H-M   'P 1'
#
loop_
_entity.id
_entity.type
_entity.pdbx_description
1 polymer ?
#
loop_
_entity_poly.entity_id
_entity_poly.type
_entity_poly.pdbx_seq_one_letter_code
_entity_poly.pdbx_strand_id
1 'polypeptide(L)'
;MVRKVSTAVGITASWLGYKVVWFPFTNGRPSGKPREFVIGFIGPDGKSRGCAVGATYDPVRRALRVADDLSNTVWRITPSG
;
A
#
# COMPACT_ATOMS: atom_id res chain seq x y z
N MET A 1 13.61 23.71 11.44
CA MET A 1 12.51 22.88 12.01
C MET A 1 12.04 21.90 10.96
N VAL A 2 12.58 20.67 10.96
CA VAL A 2 12.21 19.64 9.97
C VAL A 2 10.98 18.91 10.50
N ARG A 3 9.80 19.17 9.93
CA ARG A 3 8.60 18.39 10.22
C ARG A 3 8.82 17.00 9.63
N LYS A 4 9.19 16.02 10.45
CA LYS A 4 9.15 14.59 10.08
C LYS A 4 7.68 14.23 9.81
N VAL A 5 7.26 14.30 8.55
CA VAL A 5 6.02 13.66 8.11
C VAL A 5 6.33 12.18 7.99
N SER A 6 6.27 11.46 9.12
CA SER A 6 6.52 10.02 9.18
C SER A 6 5.36 9.29 8.52
N THR A 7 5.44 9.08 7.21
CA THR A 7 4.45 8.34 6.42
C THR A 7 4.65 6.84 6.65
N ALA A 8 3.57 6.08 6.89
CA ALA A 8 3.61 4.62 6.93
C ALA A 8 2.65 4.05 5.88
N VAL A 9 3.16 3.12 5.07
CA VAL A 9 2.38 2.28 4.16
C VAL A 9 2.02 1.01 4.93
N GLY A 10 0.73 0.70 5.02
CA GLY A 10 0.25 -0.55 5.62
C GLY A 10 -0.33 -1.48 4.57
N ILE A 11 -0.01 -2.77 4.67
CA ILE A 11 -0.71 -3.84 3.96
C ILE A 11 -1.72 -4.42 4.94
N THR A 12 -3.00 -4.42 4.58
CA THR A 12 -4.01 -5.19 5.30
C THR A 12 -4.32 -6.43 4.47
N ALA A 13 -3.96 -7.61 4.96
CA ALA A 13 -4.23 -8.87 4.29
C ALA A 13 -5.54 -9.50 4.81
N SER A 14 -6.33 -10.05 3.90
CA SER A 14 -7.43 -10.98 4.17
C SER A 14 -7.17 -12.28 3.41
N TRP A 15 -7.91 -13.34 3.75
CA TRP A 15 -7.82 -14.63 3.06
C TRP A 15 -8.08 -14.55 1.55
N LEU A 16 -8.67 -13.47 1.05
CA LEU A 16 -9.03 -13.27 -0.35
C LEU A 16 -8.16 -12.24 -1.08
N GLY A 17 -7.17 -11.63 -0.40
CA GLY A 17 -6.21 -10.71 -1.00
C GLY A 17 -5.75 -9.59 -0.07
N TYR A 18 -5.19 -8.51 -0.62
CA TYR A 18 -4.69 -7.40 0.19
C TYR A 18 -5.19 -6.04 -0.30
N LYS A 19 -5.25 -5.10 0.64
CA LYS A 19 -5.41 -3.68 0.38
C LYS A 19 -4.16 -2.96 0.81
N VAL A 20 -3.74 -1.98 0.03
CA VAL A 20 -2.72 -1.04 0.48
C VAL A 20 -3.39 0.24 0.93
N VAL A 21 -3.16 0.58 2.19
CA VAL A 21 -3.75 1.76 2.82
C VAL A 21 -2.65 2.70 3.32
N TRP A 22 -2.97 3.97 3.27
CA TRP A 22 -2.14 5.04 3.79
C TRP A 22 -2.73 5.58 5.09
N PHE A 23 -1.90 5.73 6.11
CA PHE A 23 -2.30 6.35 7.37
C PHE A 23 -1.69 7.75 7.49
N PRO A 24 -2.48 8.79 7.83
CA PRO A 24 -1.92 10.06 8.24
C PRO A 24 -1.25 9.90 9.61
N PHE A 25 -0.08 10.51 9.78
CA PHE A 25 0.61 10.57 11.07
C PHE A 25 0.80 12.02 11.51
N THR A 26 0.58 12.26 12.81
CA THR A 26 0.90 13.51 13.49
C THR A 26 1.67 13.17 14.76
N ASN A 27 2.83 13.80 14.97
CA ASN A 27 3.69 13.56 16.14
C ASN A 27 4.02 12.07 16.36
N GLY A 28 4.30 11.35 15.28
CA GLY A 28 4.66 9.92 15.32
C GLY A 28 3.51 8.97 15.62
N ARG A 29 2.25 9.44 15.66
CA ARG A 29 1.06 8.61 15.87
C ARG A 29 0.09 8.70 14.70
N PRO A 30 -0.63 7.62 14.36
CA PRO A 30 -1.74 7.69 13.41
C PRO A 30 -2.76 8.74 13.87
N SER A 31 -3.14 9.65 12.97
CA SER A 31 -3.95 10.83 13.31
C SER A 31 -5.29 10.90 12.58
N GLY A 32 -5.69 9.82 11.89
CA GLY A 32 -6.93 9.79 11.13
C GLY A 32 -7.21 8.45 10.49
N LYS A 33 -8.32 8.39 9.74
CA LYS A 33 -8.74 7.17 9.05
C LYS A 33 -7.73 6.78 7.97
N PRO A 34 -7.45 5.47 7.80
CA PRO A 34 -6.70 4.99 6.65
C PRO A 34 -7.40 5.40 5.35
N ARG A 35 -6.61 5.83 4.38
CA ARG A 35 -7.05 6.09 3.02
C ARG A 35 -6.64 4.92 2.15
N GLU A 36 -7.59 4.33 1.43
CA GLU A 36 -7.28 3.30 0.47
C GLU A 36 -6.44 3.91 -0.66
N PHE A 37 -5.29 3.30 -0.94
CA PHE A 37 -4.36 3.77 -1.95
C PHE A 37 -4.33 2.83 -3.16
N VAL A 38 -4.38 1.52 -2.90
CA VAL A 38 -4.50 0.51 -3.95
C VAL A 38 -5.58 -0.50 -3.58
N ILE A 39 -6.56 -0.61 -4.46
CA ILE A 39 -7.68 -1.55 -4.42
C ILE A 39 -7.67 -2.39 -5.71
N GLY A 40 -8.42 -3.50 -5.74
CA GLY A 40 -8.53 -4.34 -6.95
C GLY A 40 -7.49 -5.46 -7.07
N PHE A 41 -6.79 -5.79 -5.98
CA PHE A 41 -6.06 -7.06 -5.87
C PHE A 41 -6.97 -8.24 -5.60
N ILE A 42 -8.25 -8.01 -5.29
CA ILE A 42 -9.29 -9.03 -5.39
C ILE A 42 -10.00 -8.81 -6.72
N GLY A 43 -9.98 -9.82 -7.58
CA GLY A 43 -10.67 -9.80 -8.86
C GLY A 43 -12.19 -9.84 -8.71
N PRO A 44 -12.94 -9.55 -9.80
CA PRO A 44 -14.41 -9.67 -9.81
C PRO A 44 -14.89 -11.11 -9.53
N ASP A 45 -14.02 -12.08 -9.77
CA ASP A 45 -14.20 -13.51 -9.50
C ASP A 45 -13.93 -13.89 -8.03
N GLY A 46 -13.64 -12.90 -7.17
CA GLY A 46 -13.33 -13.10 -5.75
C GLY A 46 -11.95 -13.69 -5.49
N LYS A 47 -11.12 -13.88 -6.53
CA LYS A 47 -9.77 -14.42 -6.37
C LYS A 47 -8.77 -13.33 -6.08
N SER A 48 -7.80 -13.63 -5.23
CA SER A 48 -6.65 -12.75 -5.06
C SER A 48 -5.77 -12.78 -6.30
N ARG A 49 -5.34 -11.61 -6.74
CA ARG A 49 -4.28 -11.42 -7.74
C ARG A 49 -2.88 -11.62 -7.17
N GLY A 50 -2.80 -11.81 -5.84
CA GLY A 50 -1.64 -12.42 -5.20
C GLY A 50 -1.55 -12.13 -3.69
N CYS A 51 -0.38 -12.36 -3.10
CA CYS A 51 -0.17 -12.22 -1.66
C CYS A 51 0.97 -11.22 -1.41
N ALA A 52 0.63 -9.99 -1.01
CA ALA A 52 1.64 -8.99 -0.70
C ALA A 52 2.41 -9.38 0.56
N VAL A 53 3.72 -9.52 0.40
CA VAL A 53 4.67 -9.82 1.50
C VAL A 53 5.43 -8.58 1.96
N GLY A 54 5.45 -7.52 1.16
CA GLY A 54 6.10 -6.27 1.52
C GLY A 54 5.71 -5.10 0.63
N ALA A 55 5.82 -3.89 1.17
CA ALA A 55 5.58 -2.66 0.44
C ALA A 55 6.55 -1.55 0.86
N THR A 56 6.94 -0.71 -0.10
CA THR A 56 7.74 0.49 0.17
C THR A 56 7.33 1.63 -0.74
N TYR A 57 7.41 2.85 -0.23
CA TYR A 57 7.11 4.06 -0.99
C TYR A 57 8.41 4.75 -1.41
N ASP A 58 8.57 5.00 -2.71
CA ASP A 58 9.65 5.83 -3.27
C ASP A 58 9.15 7.27 -3.36
N PRO A 59 9.58 8.18 -2.46
CA PRO A 59 9.13 9.58 -2.48
C PRO A 59 9.70 10.36 -3.66
N VAL A 60 10.85 9.96 -4.20
CA VAL A 60 11.50 10.64 -5.33
C VAL A 60 10.70 10.37 -6.60
N ARG A 61 10.31 9.11 -6.83
CA ARG A 61 9.52 8.70 -8.00
C ARG A 61 8.01 8.76 -7.78
N ARG A 62 7.57 9.14 -6.58
CA ARG A 62 6.16 9.15 -6.14
C ARG A 62 5.44 7.85 -6.49
N ALA A 63 6.10 6.73 -6.23
CA ALA A 63 5.64 5.40 -6.62
C ALA A 63 5.62 4.46 -5.41
N LEU A 64 4.55 3.69 -5.30
CA LEU A 64 4.45 2.59 -4.34
C LEU A 64 4.91 1.31 -5.03
N ARG A 65 5.80 0.56 -4.36
CA ARG A 65 6.23 -0.77 -4.78
C ARG A 65 5.63 -1.80 -3.84
N VAL A 66 5.04 -2.85 -4.39
CA VAL A 66 4.49 -3.98 -3.63
C VAL A 66 5.10 -5.27 -4.16
N ALA A 67 5.69 -6.07 -3.28
CA ALA A 67 6.20 -7.40 -3.59
C ALA A 67 5.12 -8.44 -3.33
N ASP A 68 4.85 -9.27 -4.33
CA ASP A 68 3.83 -10.31 -4.30
C ASP A 68 4.48 -11.69 -4.49
N ASP A 69 4.28 -12.58 -3.52
CA ASP A 69 4.89 -13.91 -3.50
C ASP A 69 4.15 -14.91 -4.40
N LEU A 70 2.81 -14.91 -4.35
CA LEU A 70 1.99 -15.87 -5.10
C LEU A 70 2.17 -15.71 -6.62
N SER A 71 2.35 -14.47 -7.08
CA SER A 71 2.51 -14.15 -8.50
C SER A 71 3.97 -13.92 -8.93
N ASN A 72 4.93 -14.01 -7.99
CA ASN A 72 6.33 -13.65 -8.22
C ASN A 72 6.49 -12.29 -8.94
N THR A 73 5.68 -11.30 -8.56
CA THR A 73 5.54 -10.02 -9.27
C THR A 73 5.82 -8.86 -8.32
N VAL A 74 6.56 -7.86 -8.81
CA VAL A 74 6.70 -6.57 -8.13
C VAL A 74 5.85 -5.53 -8.84
N TRP A 75 4.79 -5.08 -8.18
CA TRP A 75 3.89 -4.07 -8.70
C TRP A 75 4.47 -2.68 -8.46
N ARG A 76 4.47 -1.85 -9.50
CA ARG A 76 4.71 -0.40 -9.40
C ARG A 76 3.37 0.32 -9.56
N ILE A 77 2.92 0.97 -8.51
CA ILE A 77 1.72 1.82 -8.53
C ILE A 77 2.13 3.29 -8.56
N THR A 78 1.55 4.04 -9.51
CA THR A 78 1.72 5.49 -9.66
C THR A 78 0.36 6.16 -9.78
N PRO A 79 0.21 7.43 -9.39
CA PRO A 79 -1.00 8.19 -9.67
C PRO A 79 -1.29 8.20 -11.17
N SER A 80 -2.55 7.98 -11.55
CA SER A 80 -3.07 8.44 -12.84
C SER A 80 -3.01 9.97 -12.81
N GLY A 81 -2.23 10.55 -13.73
CA GLY A 81 -1.93 11.99 -13.77
C GLY A 81 -3.16 12.88 -13.72
#